data_AF-A0A1G3KMA4-F1
#
_entry.id   AF-A0A1G3KMA4-F1
#
_cell.length_a   1.000
_cell.length_b   1.000
_cell.length_c   1.000
_cell.angle_alpha   90.00
_cell.angle_beta   90.00
_cell.angle_gamma   90.00
#
_symmetry.space_group_name_H-M   'P 1'
#
loop_
_entity.id
_entity.type
_entity.pdbx_description
1 polymer ?
#
loop_
_entity_poly.entity_id
_entity_poly.type
_entity_poly.pdbx_seq_one_letter_code
_entity_poly.pdbx_strand_id
1 'polypeptide(L)'
;MIWINTNDEITNHKSVFLKGWVSYFLYFKFGMKKTVIEFFLENKKIGETETDQNGFFELEYEFENSGVFKIKTQIQNMEYFFSFFHILVLEKDNRKQALVCDVDNTIVDFSYWLLLTRSQFKEIQGAEETLKILSEHYHIIYLTHREERFSCFTKQWFDLHSLPAGPIIFWSSKDYPIANQKYKNKALADLIKKTGLKLAAGIGDKKSDIAAYQKNGIKKTFLLKEPKDWEKIREALII
;
A
#
# COMPACT_ATOMS: atom_id res chain seq x y z
N MET A 1 16.92 5.36 -14.91
CA MET A 1 16.61 4.22 -14.01
C MET A 1 15.12 3.97 -14.11
N ILE A 2 14.68 2.75 -14.39
CA ILE A 2 13.26 2.49 -14.69
C ILE A 2 12.47 2.30 -13.38
N TRP A 3 11.27 2.88 -13.31
CA TRP A 3 10.33 2.77 -12.19
C TRP A 3 9.01 2.22 -12.70
N ILE A 4 8.47 1.18 -12.06
CA ILE A 4 7.14 0.64 -12.34
C ILE A 4 6.25 0.96 -11.14
N ASN A 5 5.48 2.03 -11.21
CA ASN A 5 4.59 2.43 -10.15
C ASN A 5 3.19 1.87 -10.38
N THR A 6 2.56 1.43 -9.31
CA THR A 6 1.32 0.66 -9.35
C THR A 6 0.34 1.21 -8.31
N ASN A 7 -0.93 1.27 -8.69
CA ASN A 7 -1.99 1.72 -7.81
C ASN A 7 -2.64 0.51 -7.14
N ASP A 8 -2.53 0.43 -5.82
CA ASP A 8 -3.25 -0.57 -5.04
C ASP A 8 -4.74 -0.25 -5.02
N GLU A 9 -5.56 -1.27 -4.82
CA GLU A 9 -7.02 -1.14 -4.87
C GLU A 9 -7.67 -1.88 -3.70
N ILE A 10 -8.71 -1.25 -3.15
CA ILE A 10 -9.65 -1.88 -2.22
C ILE A 10 -11.04 -1.76 -2.83
N THR A 11 -11.74 -2.88 -2.98
CA THR A 11 -12.99 -2.94 -3.76
C THR A 11 -13.94 -4.01 -3.24
N ASN A 12 -15.23 -3.83 -3.51
CA ASN A 12 -16.28 -4.85 -3.34
C ASN A 12 -16.58 -5.61 -4.65
N HIS A 13 -15.86 -5.27 -5.73
CA HIS A 13 -16.04 -5.84 -7.07
C HIS A 13 -14.92 -6.83 -7.38
N LYS A 14 -15.27 -7.93 -8.04
CA LYS A 14 -14.29 -8.93 -8.48
C LYS A 14 -13.52 -8.50 -9.72
N SER A 15 -14.12 -7.71 -10.61
CA SER A 15 -13.38 -7.08 -11.71
C SER A 15 -12.67 -5.82 -11.22
N VAL A 16 -11.36 -5.73 -11.50
CA VAL A 16 -10.49 -4.62 -11.13
C VAL A 16 -9.60 -4.23 -12.30
N PHE A 17 -9.41 -2.93 -12.49
CA PHE A 17 -8.40 -2.40 -13.38
C PHE A 17 -7.06 -2.22 -12.65
N LEU A 18 -6.08 -3.05 -13.00
CA LEU A 18 -4.70 -2.96 -12.53
C LEU A 18 -4.00 -1.84 -13.28
N LYS A 19 -3.87 -0.68 -12.62
CA LYS A 19 -3.37 0.57 -13.20
C LYS A 19 -1.99 0.94 -12.68
N GLY A 20 -1.13 1.40 -13.57
CA GLY A 20 0.19 1.89 -13.19
C GLY A 20 0.84 2.74 -14.26
N TRP A 21 2.09 3.08 -14.04
CA TRP A 21 2.92 3.73 -15.05
C TRP A 21 4.38 3.33 -14.94
N VAL A 22 5.06 3.39 -16.08
CA VAL A 22 6.50 3.17 -16.19
C VAL A 22 7.20 4.48 -16.53
N SER A 23 8.24 4.85 -15.79
CA SER A 23 9.02 6.08 -16.07
C SER A 23 10.53 5.88 -15.95
N TYR A 24 11.29 6.68 -16.70
CA TYR A 24 12.75 6.77 -16.58
C TYR A 24 13.22 7.66 -15.42
N PHE A 25 12.35 8.56 -14.99
CA PHE A 25 12.60 9.56 -13.97
C PHE A 25 11.50 9.51 -12.92
N LEU A 26 11.90 9.68 -11.67
CA LEU A 26 11.01 9.67 -10.52
C LEU A 26 10.03 10.86 -10.55
N TYR A 27 10.53 12.05 -10.92
CA TYR A 27 9.81 13.32 -10.81
C TYR A 27 9.07 13.75 -12.08
N PHE A 28 9.43 13.17 -13.23
CA PHE A 28 8.86 13.56 -14.51
C PHE A 28 8.16 12.35 -15.12
N LYS A 29 6.89 12.51 -15.52
CA LYS A 29 6.13 11.51 -16.28
C LYS A 29 6.58 11.47 -17.75
N PHE A 30 7.89 11.40 -17.99
CA PHE A 30 8.42 10.93 -19.28
C PHE A 30 8.36 9.41 -19.25
N GLY A 31 7.18 8.89 -19.58
CA GLY A 31 6.90 7.48 -19.49
C GLY A 31 7.58 6.67 -20.59
N MET A 32 7.83 5.40 -20.31
CA MET A 32 8.28 4.46 -21.33
C MET A 32 7.10 4.09 -22.21
N LYS A 33 7.13 4.47 -23.49
CA LYS A 33 6.05 4.19 -24.45
C LYS A 33 6.17 2.78 -25.00
N LYS A 34 5.05 2.17 -25.39
CA LYS A 34 5.01 0.89 -26.10
C LYS A 34 5.78 -0.23 -25.40
N THR A 35 5.78 -0.20 -24.08
CA THR A 35 6.51 -1.16 -23.24
C THR A 35 5.52 -2.23 -22.78
N VAL A 36 5.82 -3.49 -23.06
CA VAL A 36 4.98 -4.62 -22.65
C VAL A 36 5.19 -4.89 -21.16
N ILE A 37 4.09 -4.87 -20.42
CA ILE A 37 4.02 -5.10 -18.97
C ILE A 37 3.33 -6.43 -18.76
N GLU A 38 3.98 -7.32 -18.01
CA GLU A 38 3.47 -8.63 -17.66
C GLU A 38 2.98 -8.64 -16.21
N PHE A 39 1.96 -9.44 -15.93
CA PHE A 39 1.31 -9.54 -14.61
C PHE A 39 1.29 -10.99 -14.16
N PHE A 40 1.68 -11.23 -12.91
CA PHE A 40 1.81 -12.57 -12.34
C PHE A 40 1.13 -12.64 -10.97
N LEU A 41 0.22 -13.59 -10.82
CA LEU A 41 -0.35 -13.99 -9.54
C LEU A 41 0.23 -15.36 -9.19
N GLU A 42 0.89 -15.48 -8.04
CA GLU A 42 1.52 -16.75 -7.60
C GLU A 42 2.44 -17.39 -8.67
N ASN A 43 3.24 -16.56 -9.35
CA ASN A 43 4.11 -16.94 -10.48
C ASN A 43 3.39 -17.38 -11.78
N LYS A 44 2.06 -17.46 -11.78
CA LYS A 44 1.28 -17.69 -13.01
C LYS A 44 1.03 -16.36 -13.71
N LYS A 45 1.40 -16.26 -14.99
CA LYS A 45 1.06 -15.10 -15.82
C LYS A 45 -0.46 -15.01 -15.96
N ILE A 46 -1.02 -13.88 -15.53
CA ILE A 46 -2.47 -13.61 -15.61
C ILE A 46 -2.84 -12.67 -16.75
N GLY A 47 -1.87 -11.98 -17.33
CA GLY A 47 -2.08 -11.11 -18.48
C GLY A 47 -0.85 -10.28 -18.82
N GLU A 48 -0.99 -9.48 -19.87
CA GLU A 48 -0.04 -8.47 -20.29
C GLU A 48 -0.78 -7.29 -20.93
N THR A 49 -0.15 -6.11 -20.92
CA THR A 49 -0.64 -4.92 -21.61
C THR A 49 0.53 -4.08 -22.09
N GLU A 50 0.28 -3.11 -22.96
CA GLU A 50 1.29 -2.20 -23.48
C GLU A 50 1.09 -0.80 -22.89
N THR A 51 2.18 -0.12 -22.54
CA THR A 51 2.10 1.27 -22.08
C THR A 51 1.72 2.25 -23.19
N ASP A 52 0.89 3.24 -22.82
CA ASP A 52 0.48 4.33 -23.70
C ASP A 52 1.62 5.32 -24.01
N GLN A 53 1.29 6.42 -24.70
CA GLN A 53 2.26 7.45 -25.06
C GLN A 53 2.88 8.20 -23.87
N ASN A 54 2.30 8.07 -22.68
CA ASN A 54 2.74 8.70 -21.44
C ASN A 54 3.29 7.68 -20.44
N GLY A 55 3.41 6.41 -20.84
CA GLY A 55 3.89 5.30 -20.01
C GLY A 55 2.87 4.72 -19.05
N PHE A 56 1.58 5.07 -19.16
CA PHE A 56 0.53 4.45 -18.36
C PHE A 56 0.13 3.10 -18.93
N PHE A 57 -0.25 2.18 -18.05
CA PHE A 57 -0.75 0.88 -18.44
C PHE A 57 -1.97 0.51 -17.60
N GLU A 58 -2.82 -0.34 -18.18
CA GLU A 58 -4.04 -0.85 -17.56
C GLU A 58 -4.30 -2.28 -18.02
N LEU A 59 -4.69 -3.15 -17.10
CA LEU A 59 -5.19 -4.50 -17.36
C LEU A 59 -6.45 -4.74 -16.52
N GLU A 60 -7.56 -5.11 -17.16
CA GLU A 60 -8.74 -5.60 -16.43
C GLU A 60 -8.49 -7.05 -16.00
N TYR A 61 -8.74 -7.35 -14.73
CA TYR A 61 -8.62 -8.70 -14.18
C TYR A 61 -9.78 -9.02 -13.25
N GLU A 62 -10.37 -10.20 -13.42
CA GLU A 62 -11.45 -10.70 -12.58
C GLU A 62 -10.93 -11.73 -11.57
N PHE A 63 -11.09 -11.42 -10.28
CA PHE A 63 -10.71 -12.32 -9.19
C PHE A 63 -11.80 -13.36 -8.94
N GLU A 64 -11.42 -14.63 -8.91
CA GLU A 64 -12.35 -15.72 -8.57
C GLU A 64 -12.87 -15.61 -7.13
N ASN A 65 -12.02 -15.17 -6.21
CA ASN A 65 -12.28 -15.13 -4.78
C ASN A 65 -12.08 -13.73 -4.19
N SER A 66 -12.72 -13.47 -3.05
CA SER A 66 -12.38 -12.34 -2.19
C SER A 66 -11.11 -12.65 -1.41
N GLY A 67 -10.37 -11.62 -1.01
CA GLY A 67 -9.12 -11.77 -0.28
C GLY A 67 -8.11 -10.68 -0.59
N VAL A 68 -6.92 -10.86 -0.02
CA VAL A 68 -5.75 -10.03 -0.33
C VAL A 68 -4.91 -10.73 -1.39
N PHE A 69 -4.60 -10.03 -2.46
CA PHE A 69 -3.81 -10.53 -3.58
C PHE A 69 -2.56 -9.68 -3.77
N LYS A 70 -1.41 -10.34 -3.91
CA LYS A 70 -0.16 -9.73 -4.35
C LYS A 70 0.12 -10.13 -5.79
N ILE A 71 0.08 -9.18 -6.71
CA ILE A 71 0.35 -9.41 -8.13
C ILE A 71 1.70 -8.78 -8.46
N LYS A 72 2.67 -9.59 -8.88
CA LYS A 72 3.94 -9.07 -9.41
C LYS A 72 3.70 -8.52 -10.80
N THR A 73 4.26 -7.36 -11.09
CA THR A 73 4.30 -6.81 -12.44
C THR A 73 5.73 -6.50 -12.84
N GLN A 74 6.08 -6.72 -14.10
CA GLN A 74 7.43 -6.48 -14.63
C GLN A 74 7.37 -6.08 -16.10
N ILE A 75 8.45 -5.48 -16.60
CA ILE A 75 8.63 -5.27 -18.03
C ILE A 75 9.04 -6.60 -18.68
N GLN A 76 8.43 -6.93 -19.81
CA GLN A 76 8.76 -8.15 -20.55
C GLN A 76 10.27 -8.22 -20.84
N ASN A 77 10.87 -9.40 -20.60
CA ASN A 77 12.32 -9.66 -20.74
C ASN A 77 13.22 -8.80 -19.82
N MET A 78 12.67 -8.16 -18.79
CA MET A 78 13.39 -7.25 -17.89
C MET A 78 13.01 -7.50 -16.42
N GLU A 79 13.14 -8.75 -15.96
CA GLU A 79 12.67 -9.23 -14.64
C GLU A 79 13.21 -8.44 -13.43
N TYR A 80 14.38 -7.80 -13.57
CA TYR A 80 14.97 -6.93 -12.55
C TYR A 80 14.16 -5.65 -12.30
N PHE A 81 13.30 -5.25 -13.23
CA PHE A 81 12.40 -4.12 -13.09
C PHE A 81 11.00 -4.66 -12.84
N PHE A 82 10.63 -4.71 -11.56
CA PHE A 82 9.34 -5.21 -11.13
C PHE A 82 8.72 -4.32 -10.04
N SER A 83 7.43 -4.50 -9.81
CA SER A 83 6.70 -3.91 -8.71
C SER A 83 5.56 -4.85 -8.32
N PHE A 84 4.75 -4.45 -7.35
CA PHE A 84 3.60 -5.22 -6.89
C PHE A 84 2.34 -4.39 -6.92
N PHE A 85 1.23 -5.04 -7.23
CA PHE A 85 -0.09 -4.60 -6.79
C PHE A 85 -0.45 -5.36 -5.51
N HIS A 86 -0.99 -4.64 -4.54
CA HIS A 86 -1.71 -5.23 -3.42
C HIS A 86 -3.18 -4.89 -3.56
N ILE A 87 -4.00 -5.90 -3.85
CA ILE A 87 -5.43 -5.74 -4.10
C ILE A 87 -6.19 -6.39 -2.95
N LEU A 88 -7.14 -5.67 -2.36
CA LEU A 88 -8.10 -6.23 -1.41
C LEU A 88 -9.48 -6.27 -2.05
N VAL A 89 -9.92 -7.49 -2.39
CA VAL A 89 -11.28 -7.76 -2.82
C VAL A 89 -12.08 -8.17 -1.59
N LEU A 90 -13.02 -7.34 -1.17
CA LEU A 90 -13.83 -7.56 0.02
C LEU A 90 -14.94 -8.58 -0.26
N GLU A 91 -15.29 -9.38 0.75
CA GLU A 91 -16.50 -10.20 0.72
C GLU A 91 -17.75 -9.34 0.92
N LYS A 92 -18.90 -9.73 0.36
CA LYS A 92 -20.16 -8.96 0.56
C LYS A 92 -20.56 -8.83 2.03
N ASP A 93 -20.34 -9.88 2.81
CA ASP A 93 -20.69 -9.90 4.25
C ASP A 93 -19.51 -9.52 5.16
N ASN A 94 -18.44 -8.93 4.56
CA ASN A 94 -17.12 -8.70 5.13
C ASN A 94 -17.04 -8.71 6.66
N ARG A 95 -16.82 -9.90 7.22
CA ARG A 95 -16.73 -10.09 8.68
C ARG A 95 -15.40 -9.59 9.23
N LYS A 96 -14.36 -9.59 8.39
CA LYS A 96 -13.00 -9.20 8.77
C LYS A 96 -12.85 -7.68 8.69
N GLN A 97 -12.59 -7.07 9.84
CA GLN A 97 -12.38 -5.62 9.92
C GLN A 97 -10.97 -5.26 9.44
N ALA A 98 -10.77 -4.00 9.06
CA ALA A 98 -9.46 -3.52 8.65
C ALA A 98 -8.70 -2.83 9.78
N LEU A 99 -7.38 -3.02 9.79
CA LEU A 99 -6.44 -2.31 10.63
C LEU A 99 -5.64 -1.36 9.74
N VAL A 100 -5.66 -0.07 10.08
CA VAL A 100 -4.88 0.94 9.37
C VAL A 100 -3.53 1.10 10.07
N CYS A 101 -2.44 0.95 9.31
CA CYS A 101 -1.09 1.15 9.84
C CYS A 101 -0.39 2.25 9.04
N ASP A 102 0.11 3.25 9.74
CA ASP A 102 1.07 4.17 9.14
C ASP A 102 2.39 3.43 8.79
N VAL A 103 3.15 3.98 7.84
CA VAL A 103 4.42 3.40 7.40
C VAL A 103 5.61 4.12 8.03
N ASP A 104 5.69 5.44 7.84
CA ASP A 104 6.91 6.21 8.10
C ASP A 104 7.08 6.51 9.59
N ASN A 105 8.18 6.02 10.17
CA ASN A 105 8.46 6.02 11.61
C ASN A 105 7.49 5.17 12.45
N THR A 106 6.63 4.39 11.79
CA THR A 106 5.76 3.39 12.42
C THR A 106 6.29 1.97 12.18
N ILE A 107 6.52 1.63 10.91
CA ILE A 107 7.09 0.33 10.49
C ILE A 107 8.56 0.47 10.13
N VAL A 108 8.96 1.63 9.62
CA VAL A 108 10.28 1.86 9.06
C VAL A 108 10.85 3.18 9.55
N ASP A 109 12.11 3.20 9.97
CA ASP A 109 12.84 4.42 10.32
C ASP A 109 13.08 5.24 9.04
N PHE A 110 12.25 6.27 8.83
CA PHE A 110 12.13 6.92 7.54
C PHE A 110 12.92 8.23 7.46
N SER A 111 13.66 8.36 6.36
CA SER A 111 14.26 9.62 5.93
C SER A 111 14.03 9.83 4.43
N TYR A 112 13.52 11.01 4.06
CA TYR A 112 13.41 11.41 2.66
C TYR A 112 14.75 11.37 1.93
N TRP A 113 15.85 11.69 2.62
CA TRP A 113 17.18 11.62 2.01
C TRP A 113 17.52 10.18 1.62
N LEU A 114 17.29 9.22 2.53
CA LEU A 114 17.52 7.80 2.26
C LEU A 114 16.62 7.28 1.13
N LEU A 115 15.41 7.82 1.00
CA LEU A 115 14.50 7.48 -0.10
C LEU A 115 15.04 7.91 -1.45
N LEU A 116 15.61 9.12 -1.51
CA LEU A 116 16.19 9.68 -2.72
C LEU A 116 17.49 8.99 -3.12
N THR A 117 18.31 8.60 -2.13
CA THR A 117 19.55 7.86 -2.37
C THR A 117 19.34 6.35 -2.50
N ARG A 118 18.10 5.85 -2.33
CA ARG A 118 17.75 4.42 -2.25
C ARG A 118 18.61 3.66 -1.23
N SER A 119 19.01 4.34 -0.16
CA SER A 119 19.74 3.73 0.94
C SER A 119 18.83 2.79 1.73
N GLN A 120 19.42 1.81 2.41
CA GLN A 120 18.65 0.86 3.21
C GLN A 120 17.94 1.58 4.36
N PHE A 121 16.63 1.39 4.42
CA PHE A 121 15.84 1.76 5.58
C PHE A 121 15.87 0.62 6.59
N LYS A 122 15.86 0.98 7.87
CA LYS A 122 15.77 0.02 8.96
C LYS A 122 14.31 -0.18 9.33
N GLU A 123 13.90 -1.42 9.46
CA GLU A 123 12.64 -1.76 10.10
C GLU A 123 12.67 -1.34 11.58
N ILE A 124 11.53 -0.89 12.09
CA ILE A 124 11.32 -0.70 13.52
C ILE A 124 11.03 -2.07 14.15
N GLN A 125 11.88 -2.47 15.10
CA GLN A 125 11.81 -3.79 15.73
C GLN A 125 10.39 -4.13 16.23
N GLY A 126 9.91 -5.32 15.87
CA GLY A 126 8.62 -5.85 16.27
C GLY A 126 7.46 -5.54 15.31
N ALA A 127 7.67 -4.67 14.31
CA ALA A 127 6.65 -4.31 13.34
C ALA A 127 6.27 -5.50 12.44
N GLU A 128 7.25 -6.17 11.81
CA GLU A 128 7.02 -7.30 10.91
C GLU A 128 6.28 -8.44 11.61
N GLU A 129 6.80 -8.89 12.75
CA GLU A 129 6.21 -9.98 13.53
C GLU A 129 4.78 -9.66 13.95
N THR A 130 4.56 -8.46 14.51
CA THR A 130 3.23 -8.06 14.98
C THR A 130 2.25 -7.94 13.83
N LEU A 131 2.63 -7.32 12.72
CA LEU A 131 1.76 -7.16 11.56
C LEU A 131 1.42 -8.51 10.92
N LYS A 132 2.37 -9.44 10.84
CA LYS A 132 2.11 -10.81 10.36
C LYS A 132 1.01 -11.48 11.17
N ILE A 133 1.13 -11.47 12.50
CA ILE A 133 0.12 -12.07 13.38
C ILE A 133 -1.22 -11.33 13.24
N LEU A 134 -1.22 -9.99 13.25
CA LEU A 134 -2.46 -9.20 13.09
C LEU A 134 -3.13 -9.42 11.73
N SER A 135 -2.38 -9.78 10.68
CA SER A 135 -2.92 -10.04 9.34
C SER A 135 -3.81 -11.29 9.28
N GLU A 136 -3.67 -12.20 10.26
CA GLU A 136 -4.56 -13.36 10.40
C GLU A 136 -5.96 -12.90 10.84
N HIS A 137 -6.04 -11.85 11.65
CA HIS A 137 -7.29 -11.35 12.25
C HIS A 137 -7.88 -10.12 11.56
N TYR A 138 -7.05 -9.31 10.90
CA TYR A 138 -7.46 -8.05 10.28
C TYR A 138 -7.00 -7.96 8.82
N HIS A 139 -7.74 -7.21 8.00
CA HIS A 139 -7.21 -6.74 6.73
C HIS A 139 -6.23 -5.58 7.02
N ILE A 140 -4.94 -5.78 6.77
CA ILE A 140 -3.96 -4.73 6.96
C ILE A 140 -4.02 -3.76 5.78
N ILE A 141 -4.24 -2.48 6.08
CA ILE A 141 -4.22 -1.39 5.12
C ILE A 141 -3.12 -0.42 5.56
N TYR A 142 -2.17 -0.18 4.68
CA TYR A 142 -1.08 0.75 4.97
C TYR A 142 -1.45 2.14 4.46
N LEU A 143 -1.04 3.17 5.19
CA LEU A 143 -1.32 4.56 4.85
C LEU A 143 -0.04 5.39 5.04
N THR A 144 0.42 6.07 4.00
CA THR A 144 1.68 6.83 4.06
C THR A 144 1.53 8.22 3.46
N HIS A 145 2.35 9.15 3.94
CA HIS A 145 2.52 10.48 3.32
C HIS A 145 3.55 10.48 2.19
N ARG A 146 4.18 9.33 1.88
CA ARG A 146 4.99 9.19 0.66
C ARG A 146 4.12 9.43 -0.56
N GLU A 147 4.72 10.08 -1.55
CA GLU A 147 4.07 10.34 -2.83
C GLU A 147 4.00 9.06 -3.69
N GLU A 148 2.95 8.90 -4.49
CA GLU A 148 2.66 7.71 -5.30
C GLU A 148 3.84 7.23 -6.20
N ARG A 149 4.74 8.13 -6.62
CA ARG A 149 5.96 7.80 -7.40
C ARG A 149 6.98 6.96 -6.64
N PHE A 150 6.82 6.83 -5.33
CA PHE A 150 7.65 5.98 -4.48
C PHE A 150 6.99 4.61 -4.21
N SER A 151 5.89 4.30 -4.88
CA SER A 151 5.16 3.04 -4.70
C SER A 151 6.02 1.83 -5.04
N CYS A 152 6.72 1.85 -6.18
CA CYS A 152 7.64 0.78 -6.60
C CYS A 152 8.65 0.45 -5.49
N PHE A 153 9.34 1.46 -4.99
CA PHE A 153 10.38 1.29 -3.97
C PHE A 153 9.79 0.81 -2.64
N THR A 154 8.68 1.41 -2.21
CA THR A 154 8.04 1.05 -0.93
C THR A 154 7.56 -0.40 -0.96
N LYS A 155 6.92 -0.84 -2.04
CA LYS A 155 6.40 -2.22 -2.15
C LYS A 155 7.51 -3.26 -2.30
N GLN A 156 8.59 -2.94 -3.01
CA GLN A 156 9.79 -3.79 -3.03
C GLN A 156 10.41 -3.92 -1.63
N TRP A 157 10.47 -2.82 -0.86
CA TRP A 157 10.96 -2.89 0.52
C TRP A 157 10.07 -3.77 1.41
N PHE A 158 8.74 -3.68 1.25
CA PHE A 158 7.78 -4.54 1.96
C PHE A 158 7.99 -6.03 1.64
N ASP A 159 8.21 -6.34 0.36
CA ASP A 159 8.48 -7.70 -0.09
C ASP A 159 9.78 -8.26 0.51
N LEU A 160 10.85 -7.45 0.52
CA LEU A 160 12.14 -7.82 1.11
C LEU A 160 12.07 -8.07 2.62
N HIS A 161 11.18 -7.38 3.34
CA HIS A 161 10.98 -7.53 4.79
C HIS A 161 9.78 -8.42 5.11
N SER A 162 9.30 -9.22 4.15
CA SER A 162 8.21 -10.18 4.36
C SER A 162 6.97 -9.61 5.06
N LEU A 163 6.68 -8.32 4.88
CA LEU A 163 5.50 -7.70 5.47
C LEU A 163 4.24 -8.34 4.87
N PRO A 164 3.17 -8.50 5.67
CA PRO A 164 1.94 -9.08 5.15
C PRO A 164 1.41 -8.21 4.02
N ALA A 165 0.99 -8.87 2.94
CA ALA A 165 0.39 -8.19 1.80
C ALA A 165 -0.81 -7.35 2.26
N GLY A 166 -0.93 -6.15 1.72
CA GLY A 166 -1.98 -5.22 2.07
C GLY A 166 -1.91 -3.97 1.19
N PRO A 167 -3.06 -3.44 0.73
CA PRO A 167 -3.08 -2.20 -0.04
C PRO A 167 -2.38 -1.07 0.70
N ILE A 168 -1.55 -0.32 -0.02
CA ILE A 168 -0.85 0.87 0.48
C ILE A 168 -1.47 2.11 -0.15
N ILE A 169 -2.03 2.97 0.68
CA ILE A 169 -2.62 4.23 0.26
C ILE A 169 -1.55 5.33 0.31
N PHE A 170 -1.04 5.71 -0.86
CA PHE A 170 -0.04 6.77 -1.03
C PHE A 170 -0.68 8.14 -1.17
N TRP A 171 0.02 9.17 -0.69
CA TRP A 171 -0.35 10.54 -0.97
C TRP A 171 -0.16 10.85 -2.45
N SER A 172 -1.10 11.58 -3.05
CA SER A 172 -0.96 12.08 -4.42
C SER A 172 -1.02 13.60 -4.41
N SER A 173 0.04 14.22 -4.93
CA SER A 173 0.10 15.68 -5.09
C SER A 173 -0.94 16.21 -6.08
N LYS A 174 -1.48 15.34 -6.96
CA LYS A 174 -2.57 15.69 -7.87
C LYS A 174 -3.90 15.86 -7.13
N ASP A 175 -4.21 14.90 -6.27
CA ASP A 175 -5.47 14.90 -5.51
C ASP A 175 -5.40 15.83 -4.29
N TYR A 176 -4.19 16.04 -3.77
CA TYR A 176 -3.90 16.80 -2.57
C TYR A 176 -2.63 17.65 -2.78
N PRO A 177 -2.72 18.78 -3.50
CA PRO A 177 -1.56 19.59 -3.87
C PRO A 177 -0.78 20.17 -2.69
N ILE A 178 -1.42 20.26 -1.52
CA ILE A 178 -0.76 20.60 -0.26
C ILE A 178 -0.70 19.32 0.57
N ALA A 179 0.51 18.92 0.97
CA ALA A 179 0.76 17.85 1.95
C ALA A 179 0.22 18.28 3.32
N ASN A 180 -1.11 18.32 3.44
CA ASN A 180 -1.82 18.72 4.63
C ASN A 180 -2.13 17.46 5.44
N GLN A 181 -2.09 17.57 6.77
CA GLN A 181 -2.57 16.55 7.71
C GLN A 181 -4.00 16.06 7.38
N LYS A 182 -4.77 16.83 6.62
CA LYS A 182 -6.10 16.46 6.11
C LYS A 182 -6.10 15.27 5.14
N TYR A 183 -4.97 14.93 4.51
CA TYR A 183 -4.89 13.84 3.53
C TYR A 183 -5.34 12.50 4.14
N LYS A 184 -4.73 12.04 5.25
CA LYS A 184 -5.08 10.76 5.89
C LYS A 184 -6.57 10.70 6.23
N ASN A 185 -7.11 11.79 6.77
CA ASN A 185 -8.53 11.88 7.08
C ASN A 185 -9.41 11.72 5.83
N LYS A 186 -9.07 12.39 4.73
CA LYS A 186 -9.87 12.30 3.50
C LYS A 186 -9.70 10.94 2.80
N ALA A 187 -8.49 10.41 2.75
CA ALA A 187 -8.22 9.08 2.18
C ALA A 187 -9.02 7.98 2.89
N LEU A 188 -9.07 8.01 4.24
CA LEU A 188 -9.88 7.06 5.01
C LEU A 188 -11.38 7.28 4.82
N ALA A 189 -11.85 8.54 4.80
CA ALA A 189 -13.25 8.84 4.54
C ALA A 189 -13.70 8.36 3.15
N ASP A 190 -12.88 8.60 2.13
CA ASP A 190 -13.14 8.17 0.76
C ASP A 190 -13.15 6.64 0.66
N LEU A 191 -12.22 5.96 1.34
CA LEU A 191 -12.17 4.49 1.43
C LEU A 191 -13.45 3.93 2.06
N ILE A 192 -13.84 4.43 3.24
CA ILE A 192 -15.04 3.97 3.96
C ILE A 192 -16.27 4.23 3.08
N LYS A 193 -16.37 5.41 2.47
CA LYS A 193 -17.49 5.75 1.58
C LYS A 193 -17.58 4.83 0.37
N LYS A 194 -16.43 4.51 -0.25
CA LYS A 194 -16.35 3.64 -1.43
C LYS A 194 -16.72 2.18 -1.13
N THR A 195 -16.31 1.69 0.04
CA THR A 195 -16.30 0.24 0.34
C THR A 195 -17.25 -0.19 1.44
N GLY A 196 -17.70 0.72 2.30
CA GLY A 196 -18.40 0.39 3.54
C GLY A 196 -17.53 -0.30 4.59
N LEU A 197 -16.20 -0.34 4.39
CA LEU A 197 -15.26 -1.07 5.23
C LEU A 197 -15.24 -0.52 6.67
N LYS A 198 -15.35 -1.42 7.64
CA LYS A 198 -15.22 -1.10 9.06
C LYS A 198 -13.74 -1.14 9.47
N LEU A 199 -13.27 -0.04 10.04
CA LEU A 199 -11.91 0.11 10.52
C LEU A 199 -11.86 -0.18 12.03
N ALA A 200 -11.20 -1.27 12.42
CA ALA A 200 -11.12 -1.74 13.81
C ALA A 200 -10.13 -0.91 14.64
N ALA A 201 -8.95 -0.70 14.07
CA ALA A 201 -7.81 -0.13 14.77
C ALA A 201 -6.92 0.71 13.84
N GLY A 202 -6.18 1.63 14.45
CA GLY A 202 -5.23 2.51 13.77
C GLY A 202 -3.91 2.60 14.53
N ILE A 203 -2.78 2.42 13.86
CA ILE A 203 -1.43 2.50 14.43
C ILE A 203 -0.65 3.60 13.71
N GLY A 204 -0.01 4.50 14.45
CA GLY A 204 0.87 5.52 13.86
C GLY A 204 1.82 6.18 14.86
N ASP A 205 2.79 6.95 14.35
CA ASP A 205 3.83 7.62 15.13
C ASP A 205 3.41 9.03 15.61
N LYS A 206 2.43 9.65 14.94
CA LYS A 206 2.02 11.03 15.22
C LYS A 206 0.63 11.14 15.82
N LYS A 207 0.47 12.13 16.70
CA LYS A 207 -0.84 12.57 17.21
C LYS A 207 -1.81 12.94 16.08
N SER A 208 -1.31 13.44 14.95
CA SER A 208 -2.14 13.73 13.77
C SER A 208 -2.75 12.49 13.15
N ASP A 209 -2.07 11.34 13.22
CA ASP A 209 -2.57 10.07 12.69
C ASP A 209 -3.72 9.59 13.56
N ILE A 210 -3.51 9.59 14.87
CA ILE A 210 -4.52 9.26 15.86
C ILE A 210 -5.77 10.12 15.69
N ALA A 211 -5.60 11.43 15.53
CA ALA A 211 -6.73 12.34 15.30
C ALA A 211 -7.48 12.02 13.99
N ALA A 212 -6.76 11.68 12.91
CA ALA A 212 -7.37 11.27 11.65
C ALA A 212 -8.14 9.95 11.78
N TYR A 213 -7.58 8.98 12.50
CA TYR A 213 -8.20 7.68 12.77
C TYR A 213 -9.49 7.82 13.58
N GLN A 214 -9.44 8.54 14.71
CA GLN A 214 -10.60 8.78 15.56
C GLN A 214 -11.72 9.51 14.82
N LYS A 215 -11.37 10.50 13.99
CA LYS A 215 -12.33 11.23 13.16
C LYS A 215 -13.06 10.34 12.14
N ASN A 216 -12.44 9.24 11.71
CA ASN A 216 -13.04 8.25 10.81
C ASN A 216 -13.66 7.05 11.57
N GLY A 217 -13.94 7.21 12.87
CA GLY A 217 -14.67 6.22 13.66
C GLY A 217 -13.82 5.07 14.19
N ILE A 218 -12.50 5.12 14.03
CA ILE A 218 -11.58 4.12 14.61
C ILE A 218 -11.50 4.37 16.12
N LYS A 219 -12.00 3.42 16.92
CA LYS A 219 -12.04 3.53 18.38
C LYS A 219 -10.72 3.11 19.04
N LYS A 220 -10.09 2.04 18.54
CA LYS A 220 -8.80 1.56 19.07
C LYS A 220 -7.66 2.21 18.29
N THR A 221 -7.00 3.19 18.88
CA THR A 221 -5.88 3.90 18.23
C THR A 221 -4.63 3.85 19.08
N PHE A 222 -3.50 3.55 18.46
CA PHE A 222 -2.23 3.33 19.14
C PHE A 222 -1.17 4.30 18.62
N LEU A 223 -0.65 5.13 19.51
CA LEU A 223 0.46 6.04 19.23
C LEU A 223 1.77 5.32 19.56
N LEU A 224 2.52 4.92 18.55
CA LEU A 224 3.81 4.25 18.71
C LEU A 224 4.86 5.28 19.13
N LYS A 225 5.55 5.05 20.25
CA LYS A 225 6.66 5.91 20.71
C LYS A 225 7.98 5.18 20.76
N GLU A 226 7.93 3.90 21.08
CA GLU A 226 9.10 3.03 21.21
C GLU A 226 8.82 1.67 20.56
N PRO A 227 9.86 0.94 20.10
CA PRO A 227 9.67 -0.37 19.46
C PRO A 227 8.87 -1.37 20.32
N LYS A 228 9.07 -1.35 21.65
CA LYS A 228 8.34 -2.22 22.60
C LYS A 228 6.82 -2.00 22.62
N ASP A 229 6.32 -0.91 22.03
CA ASP A 229 4.89 -0.66 21.95
C ASP A 229 4.20 -1.61 20.96
N TRP A 230 4.93 -2.19 19.99
CA TRP A 230 4.39 -3.20 19.08
C TRP A 230 3.84 -4.44 19.81
N GLU A 231 4.57 -4.92 20.82
CA GLU A 231 4.13 -6.06 21.64
C GLU A 231 2.82 -5.76 22.39
N LYS A 232 2.70 -4.56 22.98
CA LYS A 232 1.48 -4.14 23.66
C LYS A 232 0.29 -4.00 22.70
N ILE A 233 0.55 -3.52 21.48
CA ILE A 233 -0.49 -3.40 20.44
C ILE A 233 -0.99 -4.80 20.05
N ARG A 234 -0.06 -5.75 19.87
CA ARG A 234 -0.39 -7.15 19.58
C ARG A 234 -1.31 -7.72 20.65
N GLU A 235 -0.94 -7.59 21.92
CA GLU A 235 -1.75 -8.07 23.06
C GLU A 235 -3.15 -7.45 23.08
N ALA A 236 -3.26 -6.13 22.88
CA ALA A 236 -4.54 -5.41 22.94
C ALA A 236 -5.52 -5.69 21.78
N LEU A 237 -5.04 -6.35 20.72
CA LEU A 237 -5.81 -6.61 19.50
C LEU A 237 -6.11 -8.09 19.24
N ILE A 238 -5.43 -9.00 19.94
CA ILE A 238 -5.62 -10.46 19.81
C ILE A 238 -6.36 -11.05 21.02
N ILE A 239 -6.22 -10.44 22.21
CA ILE A 239 -6.95 -10.78 23.44
C ILE A 239 -8.29 -10.04 23.46
#